data_AF-A0A1D2SEV0-F1
#
_entry.id   AF-A0A1D2SEV0-F1
#
_cell.length_a   1.000
_cell.length_b   1.000
_cell.length_c   1.000
_cell.angle_alpha   90.00
_cell.angle_beta   90.00
_cell.angle_gamma   90.00
#
_symmetry.space_group_name_H-M   'P 1'
#
loop_
_entity.id
_entity.type
_entity.pdbx_description
1 polymer ?
#
loop_
_entity_poly.entity_id
_entity_poly.type
_entity_poly.pdbx_seq_one_letter_code
_entity_poly.pdbx_strand_id
1 'polypeptide(L)'
;MKRLRLAIVGFGRLGRACADAALHAHDLELVGAVLRQAFEMLIPEGRTEVRDRPGASLHHTEAARLVPGVADALATEARDASGALRRYVYVELAKGAAIDPVREAFARDPFPVESVESLEHAARGVVLERLGTARGGAHQNLLFEARFDVATFAARVMLDAARRLASLRPGAHRYSLCP
;
A
#
# COMPACT_ATOMS: atom_id res chain seq x y z
N MET A 1 -25.58 -15.27 -19.44
CA MET A 1 -25.38 -13.80 -19.51
C MET A 1 -23.89 -13.50 -19.62
N LYS A 2 -23.49 -12.47 -20.38
CA LYS A 2 -22.07 -12.11 -20.55
C LYS A 2 -21.61 -11.35 -19.31
N ARG A 3 -20.62 -11.88 -18.58
CA ARG A 3 -20.06 -11.22 -17.39
C ARG A 3 -19.25 -9.98 -17.80
N LEU A 4 -19.40 -8.90 -17.05
CA LEU A 4 -18.67 -7.66 -17.16
C LEU A 4 -17.26 -7.87 -16.59
N ARG A 5 -16.24 -7.57 -17.38
CA ARG A 5 -14.85 -7.76 -16.99
C ARG A 5 -14.38 -6.53 -16.23
N LEU A 6 -14.02 -6.71 -14.97
CA LEU A 6 -13.63 -5.65 -14.04
C LEU A 6 -12.13 -5.78 -13.74
N ALA A 7 -11.44 -4.65 -13.63
CA ALA A 7 -10.10 -4.62 -13.05
C ALA A 7 -10.03 -3.54 -11.97
N ILE A 8 -9.28 -3.86 -10.92
CA ILE A 8 -9.16 -3.00 -9.76
C ILE A 8 -7.74 -2.46 -9.70
N VAL A 9 -7.67 -1.15 -9.61
CA VAL A 9 -6.40 -0.42 -9.54
C VAL A 9 -6.22 0.04 -8.11
N GLY A 10 -5.60 -0.81 -7.31
CA GLY A 10 -5.31 -0.53 -5.91
C GLY A 10 -4.48 -1.64 -5.30
N PHE A 11 -3.40 -1.28 -4.63
CA PHE A 11 -2.48 -2.24 -4.02
C PHE A 11 -2.78 -2.50 -2.53
N GLY A 12 -3.80 -1.83 -1.97
CA GLY A 12 -4.13 -1.88 -0.54
C GLY A 12 -5.45 -2.60 -0.22
N ARG A 13 -5.92 -2.46 1.02
CA ARG A 13 -7.16 -3.11 1.52
C ARG A 13 -8.39 -2.84 0.67
N LEU A 14 -8.53 -1.61 0.17
CA LEU A 14 -9.65 -1.25 -0.70
C LEU A 14 -9.57 -2.02 -2.03
N GLY A 15 -8.38 -2.09 -2.64
CA GLY A 15 -8.18 -2.87 -3.86
C GLY A 15 -8.45 -4.36 -3.67
N ARG A 16 -8.00 -4.93 -2.54
CA ARG A 16 -8.29 -6.33 -2.18
C ARG A 16 -9.78 -6.55 -1.88
N ALA A 17 -10.43 -5.67 -1.13
CA ALA A 17 -11.86 -5.76 -0.83
C ALA A 17 -12.72 -5.62 -2.08
N CYS A 18 -12.36 -4.71 -3.00
CA CYS A 18 -12.99 -4.64 -4.31
C CYS A 18 -12.77 -5.94 -5.10
N ALA A 19 -11.60 -6.58 -4.98
CA ALA A 19 -11.27 -7.79 -5.73
C ALA A 19 -12.05 -8.99 -5.19
N ASP A 20 -12.13 -9.11 -3.87
CA ASP A 20 -12.96 -10.10 -3.20
C ASP A 20 -14.44 -9.87 -3.54
N ALA A 21 -14.94 -8.63 -3.50
CA ALA A 21 -16.31 -8.32 -3.90
C ALA A 21 -16.57 -8.68 -5.38
N ALA A 22 -15.61 -8.41 -6.27
CA ALA A 22 -15.72 -8.72 -7.69
C ALA A 22 -15.68 -10.22 -7.98
N LEU A 23 -14.98 -11.03 -7.17
CA LEU A 23 -14.97 -12.49 -7.28
C LEU A 23 -16.31 -13.12 -6.88
N HIS A 24 -17.05 -12.48 -5.98
CA HIS A 24 -18.36 -12.96 -5.51
C HIS A 24 -19.54 -12.37 -6.30
N ALA A 25 -19.29 -11.42 -7.20
CA ALA A 25 -20.29 -10.87 -8.08
C ALA A 25 -20.49 -11.80 -9.29
N HIS A 26 -21.72 -12.27 -9.48
CA HIS A 26 -22.10 -13.26 -10.50
C HIS A 26 -22.02 -12.70 -11.93
N ASP A 27 -21.99 -11.37 -12.04
CA ASP A 27 -21.89 -10.60 -13.26
C ASP A 27 -20.48 -10.07 -13.51
N LEU A 28 -19.50 -10.27 -12.61
CA LEU A 28 -18.14 -9.75 -12.76
C LEU A 28 -17.08 -10.85 -12.99
N GLU A 29 -16.01 -10.49 -13.70
CA GLU A 29 -14.80 -11.30 -13.89
C GLU A 29 -13.55 -10.44 -13.64
N LEU A 30 -12.72 -10.82 -12.67
CA LEU A 30 -11.51 -10.08 -12.29
C LEU A 30 -10.31 -10.47 -13.15
N VAL A 31 -9.69 -9.52 -13.86
CA VAL A 31 -8.70 -9.84 -14.92
C VAL A 31 -7.24 -9.45 -14.60
N GLY A 32 -6.91 -9.03 -13.37
CA GLY A 32 -5.51 -9.00 -12.85
C GLY A 32 -4.85 -7.63 -12.57
N ALA A 33 -3.62 -7.66 -12.03
CA ALA A 33 -2.78 -6.51 -11.65
C ALA A 33 -1.54 -6.37 -12.57
N VAL A 34 -1.23 -5.17 -13.04
CA VAL A 34 -0.30 -4.94 -14.18
C VAL A 34 1.15 -5.31 -13.88
N LEU A 35 1.68 -4.89 -12.71
CA LEU A 35 3.09 -5.12 -12.36
C LEU A 35 3.38 -6.60 -12.04
N ARG A 36 2.44 -7.27 -11.37
CA ARG A 36 2.55 -8.70 -11.06
C ARG A 36 2.66 -9.54 -12.33
N GLN A 37 1.82 -9.26 -13.33
CA GLN A 37 1.83 -10.00 -14.59
C GLN A 37 3.15 -9.86 -15.36
N ALA A 38 3.78 -8.68 -15.34
CA ALA A 38 5.10 -8.50 -15.95
C ALA A 38 6.18 -9.37 -15.27
N PHE A 39 6.16 -9.47 -13.94
CA PHE A 39 7.12 -10.27 -13.18
C PHE A 39 6.90 -11.78 -13.39
N GLU A 40 5.65 -12.21 -13.47
CA GLU A 40 5.28 -13.60 -13.80
C GLU A 40 5.61 -13.96 -15.25
N MET A 41 5.58 -13.00 -16.18
CA MET A 41 6.02 -13.21 -17.56
C MET A 41 7.55 -13.40 -17.65
N LEU A 42 8.32 -12.58 -16.92
CA LEU A 42 9.78 -12.64 -16.93
C LEU A 42 10.34 -13.84 -16.14
N ILE A 43 9.67 -14.25 -15.08
CA ILE A 43 9.98 -15.46 -14.29
C ILE A 43 8.71 -16.32 -14.19
N PRO A 44 8.44 -17.19 -15.19
CA PRO A 44 7.24 -18.03 -15.23
C PRO A 44 7.13 -18.98 -14.04
N GLU A 45 8.24 -19.62 -13.67
CA GLU A 45 8.29 -20.57 -12.56
C GLU A 45 8.88 -19.92 -11.31
N GLY A 46 8.04 -19.62 -10.30
CA GLY A 46 8.49 -18.91 -9.10
C GLY A 46 7.39 -18.61 -8.09
N ARG A 47 7.76 -17.94 -6.99
CA ARG A 47 6.87 -17.40 -5.95
C ARG A 47 6.89 -15.87 -6.00
N THR A 48 5.71 -15.25 -5.91
CA THR A 48 5.57 -13.79 -5.83
C THR A 48 5.10 -13.37 -4.44
N GLU A 49 5.86 -12.51 -3.79
CA GLU A 49 5.47 -11.87 -2.53
C GLU A 49 5.16 -10.40 -2.76
N VAL A 50 4.11 -9.92 -2.11
CA VAL A 50 3.77 -8.50 -2.08
C VAL A 50 3.66 -8.09 -0.62
N ARG A 51 4.50 -7.14 -0.21
CA ARG A 51 4.58 -6.62 1.14
C ARG A 51 4.24 -5.12 1.08
N ASP A 52 3.35 -4.69 1.97
CA ASP A 52 3.15 -3.26 2.20
C ASP A 52 4.45 -2.71 2.78
N ARG A 53 4.99 -1.65 2.19
CA ARG A 53 6.04 -0.88 2.87
C ARG A 53 5.35 -0.04 3.95
N PRO A 54 5.82 -0.09 5.21
CA PRO A 54 5.26 0.73 6.27
C PRO A 54 5.24 2.20 5.85
N GLY A 55 4.12 2.86 6.08
CA GLY A 55 3.95 4.28 5.77
C GLY A 55 2.94 4.91 6.71
N ALA A 56 2.91 6.24 6.71
CA ALA A 56 2.05 7.04 7.57
C ALA A 56 0.56 6.62 7.47
N SER A 57 -0.11 6.60 8.62
CA SER A 57 -1.54 6.37 8.77
C SER A 57 -2.19 7.68 9.16
N LEU A 58 -2.68 8.43 8.17
CA LEU A 58 -3.16 9.80 8.34
C LEU A 58 -4.13 9.95 9.53
N HIS A 59 -5.16 9.10 9.63
CA HIS A 59 -6.12 9.18 10.72
C HIS A 59 -5.51 8.94 12.12
N HIS A 60 -4.54 8.03 12.24
CA HIS A 60 -3.91 7.74 13.53
C HIS A 60 -2.79 8.74 13.86
N THR A 61 -2.10 9.26 12.85
CA THR A 61 -1.16 10.37 12.96
C THR A 61 -1.90 11.60 13.52
N GLU A 62 -3.01 11.98 12.91
CA GLU A 62 -3.82 13.12 13.38
C GLU A 62 -4.36 12.90 14.80
N ALA A 63 -4.85 11.69 15.11
CA ALA A 63 -5.31 11.39 16.46
C ALA A 63 -4.17 11.49 17.50
N ALA A 64 -2.96 11.06 17.16
CA ALA A 64 -1.80 11.14 18.04
C ALA A 64 -1.30 12.58 18.25
N ARG A 65 -1.41 13.44 17.22
CA ARG A 65 -1.09 14.88 17.31
C ARG A 65 -1.97 15.65 18.29
N LEU A 66 -3.19 15.16 18.56
CA LEU A 66 -4.13 15.80 19.48
C LEU A 66 -3.83 15.51 20.97
N VAL A 67 -2.88 14.62 21.27
CA VAL A 67 -2.53 14.28 22.65
C VAL A 67 -1.73 15.43 23.30
N PRO A 68 -2.14 15.93 24.48
CA PRO A 68 -1.38 16.97 25.18
C PRO A 68 0.07 16.55 25.44
N GLY A 69 1.01 17.45 25.15
CA GLY A 69 2.45 17.19 25.28
C GLY A 69 3.13 16.63 24.02
N VAL A 70 2.36 16.33 22.97
CA VAL A 70 2.87 15.96 21.65
C VAL A 70 3.01 17.21 20.78
N ALA A 71 4.19 17.46 20.24
CA ALA A 71 4.44 18.50 19.24
C ALA A 71 4.08 18.01 17.82
N ASP A 72 4.48 16.78 17.51
CA ASP A 72 4.13 16.10 16.26
C ASP A 72 4.07 14.58 16.49
N ALA A 73 3.39 13.85 15.62
CA ALA A 73 3.31 12.40 15.69
C ALA A 73 3.27 11.76 14.30
N LEU A 74 3.76 10.52 14.23
CA LEU A 74 3.67 9.67 13.06
C LEU A 74 3.19 8.29 13.48
N ALA A 75 1.99 7.91 13.06
CA ALA A 75 1.52 6.54 13.18
C ALA A 75 1.83 5.79 11.89
N THR A 76 2.53 4.65 11.96
CA THR A 76 2.75 3.76 10.83
C THR A 76 2.02 2.43 11.03
N GLU A 77 1.63 1.81 9.92
CA GLU A 77 1.07 0.46 9.93
C GLU A 77 1.99 -0.48 9.16
N ALA A 78 2.36 -1.60 9.79
CA ALA A 78 3.15 -2.67 9.20
C ALA A 78 2.48 -4.01 9.46
N ARG A 79 2.66 -5.00 8.59
CA ARG A 79 2.27 -6.38 8.89
C ARG A 79 3.46 -7.11 9.49
N ASP A 80 3.23 -7.83 10.58
CA ASP A 80 4.24 -8.72 11.14
C ASP A 80 4.35 -10.02 10.33
N ALA A 81 5.28 -10.91 10.70
CA ALA A 81 5.53 -12.17 10.01
C ALA A 81 4.30 -13.11 9.95
N SER A 82 3.31 -12.92 10.84
CA SER A 82 2.05 -13.68 10.83
C SER A 82 0.98 -13.05 9.93
N GLY A 83 1.27 -11.89 9.32
CA GLY A 83 0.33 -11.11 8.52
C GLY A 83 -0.59 -10.22 9.36
N ALA A 84 -0.49 -10.25 10.69
CA ALA A 84 -1.27 -9.41 11.57
C ALA A 84 -0.83 -7.95 11.43
N LEU A 85 -1.81 -7.03 11.46
CA LEU A 85 -1.52 -5.61 11.38
C LEU A 85 -0.98 -5.12 12.73
N ARG A 86 0.19 -4.50 12.70
CA ARG A 86 0.80 -3.77 13.81
C ARG A 86 0.79 -2.29 13.51
N ARG A 87 0.59 -1.50 14.57
CA ARG A 87 0.66 -0.05 14.54
C ARG A 87 1.79 0.40 15.43
N TYR A 88 2.62 1.28 14.91
CA TYR A 88 3.71 1.92 15.64
C TYR A 88 3.41 3.41 15.66
N VAL A 89 3.45 4.02 16.84
CA VAL A 89 3.23 5.46 16.99
C VAL A 89 4.53 6.07 17.45
N TYR A 90 5.04 7.01 16.66
CA TYR A 90 6.19 7.83 16.99
C TYR A 90 5.67 9.20 17.42
N VAL A 91 6.20 9.74 18.52
CA VAL A 91 5.79 11.05 19.05
C VAL A 91 7.02 11.93 19.23
N GLU A 92 6.97 13.12 18.65
CA GLU A 92 7.87 14.21 18.98
C GLU A 92 7.25 15.00 20.12
N LEU A 93 7.96 15.12 21.23
CA LEU A 93 7.44 15.77 22.43
C LEU A 93 7.57 17.29 22.31
N ALA A 94 6.56 18.00 22.81
CA ALA A 94 6.66 19.44 22.99
C ALA A 94 7.82 19.80 23.93
N LYS A 95 8.43 20.96 23.72
CA LYS A 95 9.56 21.42 24.52
C LYS A 95 9.20 21.42 26.01
N GLY A 96 9.90 20.59 26.79
CA GLY A 96 9.68 20.44 28.24
C GLY A 96 8.57 19.47 28.63
N ALA A 97 7.93 18.77 27.69
CA ALA A 97 6.98 17.71 27.98
C ALA A 97 7.69 16.40 28.34
N ALA A 98 7.12 15.64 29.28
CA ALA A 98 7.57 14.30 29.64
C ALA A 98 6.80 13.24 28.82
N ILE A 99 7.42 12.09 28.58
CA ILE A 99 6.80 10.99 27.82
C ILE A 99 5.72 10.25 28.63
N ASP A 100 5.84 10.20 29.96
CA ASP A 100 4.97 9.36 30.79
C ASP A 100 3.47 9.75 30.74
N PRO A 101 3.08 11.03 30.84
CA PRO A 101 1.67 11.43 30.67
C PRO A 101 1.15 11.17 29.26
N VAL A 102 2.03 11.24 28.24
CA VAL A 102 1.67 10.99 26.85
C VAL A 102 1.37 9.50 26.64
N ARG A 103 2.12 8.60 27.28
CA ARG A 103 1.91 7.14 27.17
C ARG A 103 0.52 6.71 27.62
N GLU A 104 -0.03 7.34 28.66
CA GLU A 104 -1.36 7.03 29.19
C GLU A 104 -2.49 7.25 28.16
N ALA A 105 -2.26 8.11 27.16
CA ALA A 105 -3.22 8.38 26.10
C ALA A 105 -3.25 7.28 25.02
N PHE A 106 -2.31 6.33 25.03
CA PHE A 106 -2.21 5.28 24.01
C PHE A 106 -2.42 3.89 24.59
N ALA A 107 -3.18 3.05 23.86
CA ALA A 107 -3.38 1.65 24.23
C ALA A 107 -2.09 0.78 24.16
N ARG A 108 -1.05 1.29 23.50
CA ARG A 108 0.30 0.71 23.42
C ARG A 108 1.31 1.84 23.50
N ASP A 109 2.46 1.58 24.11
CA ASP A 109 3.48 2.59 24.29
C ASP A 109 3.92 3.24 22.96
N PRO A 110 3.82 4.58 22.83
CA PRO A 110 4.43 5.30 21.74
C PRO A 110 5.96 5.36 21.92
N PHE A 111 6.66 5.51 20.79
CA PHE A 111 8.10 5.68 20.73
C PHE A 111 8.44 7.17 20.67
N PRO A 112 9.13 7.74 21.68
CA PRO A 112 9.61 9.12 21.60
C PRO A 112 10.71 9.25 20.55
N VAL A 113 10.66 10.31 19.75
CA VAL A 113 11.62 10.59 18.67
C VAL A 113 12.04 12.05 18.68
N GLU A 114 13.25 12.34 18.18
CA GLU A 114 13.77 13.71 18.12
C GLU A 114 13.09 14.55 17.04
N SER A 115 12.71 13.94 15.92
CA SER A 115 12.04 14.62 14.82
C SER A 115 11.13 13.65 14.08
N VAL A 116 9.83 13.93 14.04
CA VAL A 116 8.87 13.17 13.22
C VAL A 116 9.13 13.39 11.73
N GLU A 117 9.48 14.61 11.32
CA GLU A 117 9.83 14.96 9.94
C GLU A 117 10.96 14.06 9.37
N SER A 118 11.96 13.75 10.20
CA SER A 118 13.05 12.85 9.82
C SER A 118 12.57 11.42 9.49
N LEU A 119 11.44 11.01 10.08
CA LEU A 119 10.82 9.69 9.89
C LEU A 119 9.77 9.69 8.77
N GLU A 120 9.09 10.83 8.54
CA GLU A 120 8.04 10.98 7.53
C GLU A 120 8.53 10.84 6.08
N HIS A 121 9.84 10.85 5.86
CA HIS A 121 10.43 10.43 4.57
C HIS A 121 10.04 8.98 4.17
N ALA A 122 9.39 8.22 5.04
CA ALA A 122 8.73 6.96 4.74
C ALA A 122 7.36 7.15 4.05
N ALA A 123 7.37 7.53 2.77
CA ALA A 123 6.17 7.43 1.94
C ALA A 123 5.66 5.97 1.92
N ARG A 124 4.33 5.80 2.02
CA ARG A 124 3.69 4.48 1.92
C ARG A 124 4.07 3.85 0.59
N GLY A 125 4.15 2.53 0.55
CA GLY A 125 4.73 1.88 -0.60
C GLY A 125 4.38 0.42 -0.72
N VAL A 126 4.88 -0.17 -1.79
CA VAL A 126 4.76 -1.60 -2.07
C VAL A 126 6.13 -2.13 -2.38
N VAL A 127 6.44 -3.27 -1.79
CA VAL A 127 7.53 -4.14 -2.21
C VAL A 127 6.90 -5.35 -2.86
N LEU A 128 7.20 -5.57 -4.14
CA LEU A 128 6.86 -6.78 -4.86
C LEU A 128 8.15 -7.52 -5.19
N GLU A 129 8.23 -8.79 -4.79
CA GLU A 129 9.38 -9.64 -5.03
C GLU A 129 8.93 -10.90 -5.77
N ARG A 130 9.66 -11.30 -6.81
CA ARG A 130 9.44 -12.53 -7.58
C ARG A 130 10.71 -13.37 -7.55
N LEU A 131 10.64 -14.51 -6.89
CA LEU A 131 11.73 -15.46 -6.76
C LEU A 131 11.49 -16.65 -7.69
N GLY A 132 12.42 -16.91 -8.60
CA GLY A 132 12.39 -18.06 -9.49
C GLY A 132 12.73 -19.37 -8.77
N THR A 133 12.30 -20.50 -9.34
CA THR A 133 12.66 -21.82 -8.81
C THR A 133 13.99 -22.33 -9.39
N ALA A 134 14.69 -23.19 -8.63
CA ALA A 134 15.98 -23.73 -9.03
C ALA A 134 15.96 -24.62 -10.29
N ARG A 135 14.77 -24.98 -10.80
CA ARG A 135 14.62 -25.80 -12.02
C ARG A 135 15.09 -25.09 -13.31
N GLY A 136 15.17 -23.75 -13.31
CA GLY A 136 15.51 -22.95 -14.49
C GLY A 136 16.98 -22.53 -14.63
N GLY A 137 17.86 -22.86 -13.68
CA GLY A 137 19.22 -22.34 -13.64
C GLY A 137 19.32 -20.88 -13.15
N ALA A 138 20.25 -20.63 -12.24
CA ALA A 138 20.45 -19.41 -11.45
C ALA A 138 19.26 -18.96 -10.57
N HIS A 139 19.56 -18.43 -9.38
CA HIS A 139 18.56 -17.89 -8.45
C HIS A 139 17.97 -16.57 -9.00
N GLN A 140 17.01 -16.67 -9.91
CA GLN A 140 16.33 -15.50 -10.49
C GLN A 140 15.55 -14.75 -9.40
N ASN A 141 15.79 -13.45 -9.26
CA ASN A 141 15.03 -12.57 -8.36
C ASN A 141 14.71 -11.26 -9.08
N LEU A 142 13.44 -10.85 -9.04
CA LEU A 142 13.01 -9.50 -9.44
C LEU A 142 12.40 -8.79 -8.23
N LEU A 143 12.86 -7.57 -7.98
CA LEU A 143 12.37 -6.71 -6.91
C LEU A 143 11.82 -5.41 -7.50
N PHE A 144 10.62 -5.04 -7.09
CA PHE A 144 10.03 -3.72 -7.31
C PHE A 144 9.74 -3.08 -5.96
N GLU A 145 10.38 -1.94 -5.71
CA GLU A 145 10.05 -1.08 -4.58
C GLU A 145 9.46 0.22 -5.11
N ALA A 146 8.25 0.54 -4.65
CA ALA A 146 7.62 1.83 -4.91
C ALA A 146 7.34 2.55 -3.60
N ARG A 147 7.57 3.86 -3.61
CA ARG A 147 7.26 4.80 -2.53
C ARG A 147 6.42 5.92 -3.12
N PHE A 148 5.28 6.20 -2.51
CA PHE A 148 4.36 7.18 -3.03
C PHE A 148 3.44 7.73 -1.94
N ASP A 149 3.06 8.99 -2.07
CA ASP A 149 1.84 9.47 -1.42
C ASP A 149 0.63 8.80 -2.09
N VAL A 150 -0.24 8.18 -1.29
CA VAL A 150 -1.34 7.34 -1.78
C VAL A 150 -2.35 8.18 -2.56
N ALA A 151 -2.68 9.38 -2.07
CA ALA A 151 -3.67 10.24 -2.69
C ALA A 151 -3.17 10.79 -4.03
N THR A 152 -1.96 11.32 -4.05
CA THR A 152 -1.32 11.88 -5.26
C THR A 152 -1.10 10.79 -6.32
N PHE A 153 -0.64 9.61 -5.92
CA PHE A 153 -0.44 8.50 -6.85
C PHE A 153 -1.76 7.99 -7.43
N ALA A 154 -2.79 7.82 -6.60
CA ALA A 154 -4.12 7.44 -7.06
C ALA A 154 -4.70 8.48 -8.04
N ALA A 155 -4.62 9.77 -7.70
CA ALA A 155 -5.08 10.85 -8.57
C ALA A 155 -4.34 10.85 -9.92
N ARG A 156 -3.02 10.63 -9.92
CA ARG A 156 -2.22 10.55 -11.15
C ARG A 156 -2.65 9.38 -12.04
N VAL A 157 -2.90 8.21 -11.45
CA VAL A 157 -3.39 7.02 -12.18
C VAL A 157 -4.79 7.27 -12.74
N MET A 158 -5.68 7.91 -11.99
CA MET A 158 -7.02 8.30 -12.47
C MET A 158 -6.94 9.28 -13.65
N LEU A 159 -6.08 10.29 -13.58
CA LEU A 159 -5.87 11.25 -14.67
C LEU A 159 -5.29 10.57 -15.92
N ASP A 160 -4.36 9.64 -15.77
CA ASP A 160 -3.83 8.87 -16.90
C ASP A 160 -4.91 7.97 -17.53
N ALA A 161 -5.70 7.27 -16.71
CA ALA A 161 -6.83 6.48 -17.17
C ALA A 161 -7.86 7.34 -17.93
N ALA A 162 -8.17 8.53 -17.40
CA ALA A 162 -9.11 9.46 -18.02
C ALA A 162 -8.66 9.92 -19.42
N ARG A 163 -7.35 10.20 -19.60
CA ARG A 163 -6.79 10.57 -20.92
C ARG A 163 -6.94 9.47 -21.96
N ARG A 164 -6.95 8.21 -21.53
CA ARG A 164 -7.09 7.04 -22.42
C ARG A 164 -8.55 6.74 -22.76
N LEU A 165 -9.54 7.34 -22.09
CA LEU A 165 -10.95 7.04 -22.35
C LEU A 165 -11.37 7.28 -23.79
N ALA A 166 -10.80 8.32 -24.44
CA ALA A 166 -11.14 8.67 -25.81
C ALA A 166 -10.73 7.61 -26.85
N SER A 167 -9.74 6.74 -26.55
CA SER A 167 -9.31 5.67 -27.44
C SER A 167 -10.07 4.35 -27.22
N LEU A 168 -10.94 4.29 -26.22
CA LEU A 168 -11.64 3.08 -25.81
C LEU A 168 -13.07 3.08 -26.34
N ARG A 169 -13.56 1.90 -26.73
CA ARG A 169 -14.98 1.72 -27.08
C ARG A 169 -15.86 1.88 -25.83
N PRO A 170 -17.14 2.27 -25.94
CA PRO A 170 -18.04 2.28 -24.79
C PRO A 170 -18.04 0.94 -24.05
N GLY A 171 -17.77 0.96 -22.74
CA GLY A 171 -17.67 -0.24 -21.90
C GLY A 171 -16.75 -0.05 -20.70
N ALA A 172 -16.64 -1.08 -19.87
CA ALA A 172 -15.67 -1.14 -18.77
C ALA A 172 -14.31 -1.64 -19.29
N HIS A 173 -13.23 -0.97 -18.92
CA HIS A 173 -11.87 -1.29 -19.36
C HIS A 173 -10.90 -1.38 -18.19
N ARG A 174 -9.89 -2.24 -18.33
CA ARG A 174 -8.79 -2.34 -17.37
C ARG A 174 -7.79 -1.21 -17.62
N TYR A 175 -7.33 -0.56 -16.55
CA TYR A 175 -6.14 0.28 -16.65
C TYR A 175 -4.92 -0.60 -16.96
N SER A 176 -4.30 -0.34 -18.10
CA SER A 176 -3.08 -0.98 -18.56
C SER A 176 -2.00 0.09 -18.70
N LEU A 177 -0.75 -0.24 -18.35
CA LEU A 177 0.37 0.66 -18.59
C LEU A 177 0.73 0.72 -20.08
N CYS A 178 0.52 -0.37 -20.82
CA CYS A 178 0.65 -0.41 -22.27
C CYS A 178 -0.69 -0.10 -22.98
N PRO A 179 -0.64 0.52 -24.18
CA PRO A 179 -1.83 0.76 -25.02
C PRO A 179 -2.60 -0.51 -25.37
#